data_AF-A0A845DJD5-F1
#
_entry.id   AF-A0A845DJD5-F1
#
_cell.length_a   1.000
_cell.length_b   1.000
_cell.length_c   1.000
_cell.angle_alpha   90.00
_cell.angle_beta   90.00
_cell.angle_gamma   90.00
#
_symmetry.space_group_name_H-M   'P 1'
#
loop_
_entity.id
_entity.type
_entity.pdbx_description
1 polymer ?
#
loop_
_entity_poly.entity_id
_entity_poly.type
_entity_poly.pdbx_seq_one_letter_code
_entity_poly.pdbx_strand_id
1 'polypeptide(L)'
;MNQFKIKAWLKENKKSGCIWLMFISLSLCFTFMQQTDNKKEKIQARNLDTYIPENFVLVPVELSNGPSLDGLLEYKGIVDLYTGDPVKQRAEKVAESVKIIRSPRNPSYFAVLVPDEKASFLIQHFKAFHAVIQNPDQQKKTKIYPLTKKRKRTIIIELDNSSHF
;
A
#
# COMPACT_ATOMS: atom_id res chain seq x y z
N MET A 1 24.91 -25.68 60.90
CA MET A 1 26.12 -24.83 60.81
C MET A 1 26.23 -24.19 59.43
N ASN A 2 25.36 -23.24 59.04
CA ASN A 2 25.48 -22.54 57.74
C ASN A 2 24.83 -21.14 57.65
N GLN A 3 23.94 -20.74 58.58
CA GLN A 3 23.30 -19.41 58.52
C GLN A 3 24.24 -18.24 58.87
N PHE A 4 25.25 -18.47 59.72
CA PHE A 4 26.22 -17.43 60.12
C PHE A 4 27.29 -17.16 59.05
N LYS A 5 27.71 -18.19 58.28
CA LYS A 5 28.69 -18.02 57.19
C LYS A 5 28.13 -17.19 56.03
N ILE A 6 26.83 -17.35 55.72
CA ILE A 6 26.17 -16.61 54.64
C ILE A 6 26.16 -15.10 54.93
N LYS A 7 25.89 -14.71 56.19
CA LYS A 7 25.85 -13.29 56.58
C LYS A 7 27.23 -12.61 56.56
N ALA A 8 28.30 -13.34 56.87
CA ALA A 8 29.67 -12.82 56.79
C ALA A 8 30.13 -12.66 55.34
N TRP A 9 29.84 -13.64 54.49
CA TRP A 9 30.17 -13.62 53.05
C TRP A 9 29.44 -12.50 52.29
N LEU A 10 28.18 -12.21 52.64
CA LEU A 10 27.40 -11.10 52.07
C LEU A 10 27.95 -9.71 52.45
N LYS A 11 28.72 -9.59 53.54
CA LYS A 11 29.27 -8.30 54.00
C LYS A 11 30.56 -7.95 53.26
N GLU A 12 31.34 -8.94 52.87
CA GLU A 12 32.65 -8.77 52.22
C GLU A 12 32.51 -8.53 50.71
N ASN A 13 31.47 -9.10 50.07
CA ASN A 13 31.22 -8.95 48.63
C ASN A 13 30.18 -7.88 48.24
N LYS A 14 29.83 -6.94 49.14
CA LYS A 14 28.80 -5.91 48.85
C LYS A 14 29.11 -5.07 47.61
N LYS A 15 30.39 -4.73 47.37
CA LYS A 15 30.80 -3.94 46.21
C LYS A 15 30.70 -4.74 44.91
N SER A 16 31.12 -6.00 44.94
CA SER A 16 31.06 -6.91 43.79
C SER A 16 29.62 -7.32 43.43
N GLY A 17 28.74 -7.45 44.42
CA GLY A 17 27.32 -7.75 44.21
C GLY A 17 26.57 -6.63 43.49
N CYS A 18 26.85 -5.37 43.82
CA CYS A 18 26.26 -4.22 43.10
C CYS A 18 26.69 -4.17 41.63
N ILE A 19 27.95 -4.52 41.34
CA ILE A 19 28.47 -4.55 39.96
C ILE A 19 27.72 -5.62 39.15
N TRP A 20 27.54 -6.82 39.70
CA TRP A 20 26.77 -7.88 39.05
C TRP A 20 25.29 -7.51 38.82
N LEU A 21 24.66 -6.85 39.78
CA LEU A 21 23.28 -6.38 39.64
C LEU A 21 23.15 -5.29 38.56
N MET A 22 24.13 -4.38 38.42
CA MET A 22 24.15 -3.43 37.31
C MET A 22 24.29 -4.12 35.96
N PHE A 23 25.15 -5.14 35.83
CA PHE A 23 25.29 -5.88 34.56
C PHE A 23 24.02 -6.65 34.19
N ILE A 24 23.34 -7.27 35.16
CA ILE A 24 22.06 -7.97 34.94
C ILE A 24 20.97 -6.95 34.54
N SER A 25 20.91 -5.80 35.22
CA SER A 25 19.96 -4.73 34.89
C SER A 25 20.23 -4.13 33.51
N LEU A 26 21.49 -3.91 33.14
CA LEU A 26 21.89 -3.38 31.84
C LEU A 26 21.61 -4.39 30.72
N SER A 27 21.86 -5.68 30.97
CA SER A 27 21.50 -6.77 30.05
C SER A 27 20.00 -6.85 29.82
N LEU A 28 19.18 -6.73 30.87
CA LEU A 28 17.72 -6.70 30.73
C LEU A 28 17.27 -5.48 29.91
N CYS A 29 17.85 -4.31 30.19
CA CYS A 29 17.54 -3.08 29.47
C CYS A 29 17.90 -3.20 27.97
N PHE A 30 19.04 -3.83 27.66
CA PHE A 30 19.48 -4.05 26.28
C PHE A 30 18.55 -5.00 25.51
N THR A 31 18.02 -6.04 26.16
CA THR A 31 17.03 -6.92 25.52
C THR A 31 15.71 -6.22 25.21
N PHE A 32 15.29 -5.25 26.03
CA PHE A 32 14.09 -4.45 25.77
C PHE A 32 14.28 -3.44 24.63
N MET A 33 15.49 -2.88 24.43
CA MET A 33 15.74 -1.96 23.31
C MET A 33 15.86 -2.65 21.94
N GLN A 34 16.15 -3.95 21.87
CA GLN A 34 16.21 -4.68 20.60
C GLN A 34 14.85 -5.20 20.12
N GLN A 35 13.76 -5.05 20.89
CA GLN A 35 12.45 -5.58 20.53
C GLN A 35 11.58 -4.62 19.68
N THR A 36 12.21 -3.79 18.84
CA THR A 36 11.55 -3.00 17.79
C THR A 36 11.83 -3.51 16.38
N ASP A 37 12.27 -4.76 16.24
CA ASP A 37 12.33 -5.40 14.92
C ASP A 37 10.96 -5.90 14.49
N ASN A 38 10.28 -5.02 13.74
CA ASN A 38 9.46 -5.31 12.57
C ASN A 38 9.08 -6.79 12.43
N LYS A 39 7.99 -7.18 13.09
CA LYS A 39 7.32 -8.46 12.86
C LYS A 39 6.81 -8.46 11.42
N LYS A 40 7.67 -8.83 10.47
CA LYS A 40 7.29 -9.18 9.10
C LYS A 40 6.42 -10.42 9.20
N GLU A 41 5.13 -10.18 9.40
CA GLU A 41 4.10 -11.19 9.35
C GLU A 41 4.15 -11.77 7.94
N LYS A 42 4.79 -12.93 7.81
CA LYS A 42 4.81 -13.73 6.59
C LYS A 42 3.36 -14.10 6.34
N ILE A 43 2.67 -13.32 5.50
CA ILE A 43 1.30 -13.60 5.06
C ILE A 43 1.38 -14.93 4.32
N GLN A 44 1.20 -16.03 5.05
CA GLN A 44 0.88 -17.32 4.46
C GLN A 44 -0.27 -17.05 3.51
N ALA A 45 -0.22 -17.60 2.30
CA ALA A 45 -1.19 -17.41 1.22
C ALA A 45 -2.61 -17.82 1.65
N ARG A 46 -3.22 -17.06 2.54
CA ARG A 46 -4.49 -17.27 3.18
C ARG A 46 -5.51 -16.64 2.26
N ASN A 47 -6.36 -17.50 1.70
CA ASN A 47 -7.48 -17.21 0.79
C ASN A 47 -7.78 -15.71 0.66
N LEU A 48 -7.35 -15.11 -0.45
CA LEU A 48 -7.63 -13.71 -0.79
C LEU A 48 -9.13 -13.41 -0.74
N ASP A 49 -9.95 -14.42 -1.05
CA ASP A 49 -11.41 -14.39 -1.02
C ASP A 49 -11.98 -14.05 0.37
N THR A 50 -11.28 -14.40 1.46
CA THR A 50 -11.72 -14.09 2.83
C THR A 50 -11.58 -12.60 3.17
N TYR A 51 -10.80 -11.83 2.41
CA TYR A 51 -10.48 -10.43 2.70
C TYR A 51 -11.18 -9.42 1.78
N ILE A 52 -12.00 -9.90 0.84
CA ILE A 52 -12.78 -9.04 -0.05
C ILE A 52 -14.10 -8.69 0.68
N PRO A 53 -14.36 -7.41 0.99
CA PRO A 53 -15.61 -7.01 1.63
C PRO A 53 -16.82 -7.24 0.72
N GLU A 54 -18.01 -7.33 1.31
CA GLU A 54 -19.26 -7.38 0.55
C GLU A 54 -19.40 -6.19 -0.40
N ASN A 55 -19.88 -6.44 -1.62
CA ASN A 55 -20.03 -5.46 -2.71
C ASN A 55 -18.73 -4.87 -3.26
N PHE A 56 -17.58 -5.49 -2.95
CA PHE A 56 -16.31 -5.17 -3.59
C PHE A 56 -15.81 -6.33 -4.43
N VAL A 57 -15.01 -5.99 -5.44
CA VAL A 57 -14.35 -6.97 -6.31
C VAL A 57 -12.89 -6.56 -6.52
N LEU A 58 -12.05 -7.56 -6.77
CA LEU A 58 -10.66 -7.35 -7.20
C LEU A 58 -10.61 -7.32 -8.71
N VAL A 59 -10.20 -6.17 -9.26
CA VAL A 59 -10.00 -5.99 -10.70
C VAL A 59 -8.51 -6.08 -10.99
N PRO A 60 -8.04 -7.05 -11.79
CA PRO A 60 -6.66 -7.10 -12.25
C PRO A 60 -6.32 -5.86 -13.07
N VAL A 61 -5.16 -5.26 -12.80
CA VAL A 61 -4.69 -4.08 -13.53
C VAL A 61 -3.25 -4.26 -13.96
N GLU A 62 -2.95 -3.83 -15.18
CA GLU A 62 -1.59 -3.74 -15.68
C GLU A 62 -1.01 -2.35 -15.36
N LEU A 63 0.18 -2.31 -14.77
CA LEU A 63 0.83 -1.06 -14.36
C LEU A 63 2.08 -0.81 -15.20
N SER A 64 2.09 0.30 -15.93
CA SER A 64 3.24 0.78 -16.71
C SER A 64 4.49 1.00 -15.86
N ASN A 65 4.31 1.39 -14.59
CA ASN A 65 5.37 1.59 -13.62
C ASN A 65 5.47 0.46 -12.59
N GLY A 66 4.92 -0.73 -12.88
CA GLY A 66 4.99 -1.91 -12.02
C GLY A 66 6.39 -2.18 -11.45
N PRO A 67 7.45 -2.24 -12.27
CA PRO A 67 8.83 -2.46 -11.78
C PRO A 67 9.31 -1.40 -10.78
N SER A 68 8.88 -0.15 -10.91
CA SER A 68 9.22 0.92 -9.97
C SER A 68 8.52 0.76 -8.62
N LEU A 69 7.43 0.00 -8.56
CA LEU A 69 6.67 -0.23 -7.33
C LEU A 69 7.20 -1.40 -6.50
N ASP A 70 8.04 -2.26 -7.08
CA ASP A 70 8.51 -3.49 -6.45
C ASP A 70 9.26 -3.27 -5.12
N GLY A 71 9.97 -2.15 -5.00
CA GLY A 71 10.67 -1.75 -3.77
C GLY A 71 9.81 -0.98 -2.77
N LEU A 72 8.58 -0.59 -3.15
CA LEU A 72 7.72 0.30 -2.37
C LEU A 72 6.44 -0.40 -1.88
N LEU A 73 5.94 -1.39 -2.64
CA LEU A 73 4.76 -2.18 -2.31
C LEU A 73 5.18 -3.61 -1.95
N GLU A 74 5.14 -3.96 -0.67
CA GLU A 74 5.41 -5.33 -0.23
C GLU A 74 4.27 -6.29 -0.66
N TYR A 75 3.03 -6.03 -0.22
CA TYR A 75 1.87 -6.89 -0.52
C TYR A 75 0.59 -6.13 -0.87
N LYS A 76 0.37 -5.00 -0.20
CA LYS A 76 -0.80 -4.15 -0.40
C LYS A 76 -0.41 -2.70 -0.18
N GLY A 77 -1.20 -1.78 -0.74
CA GLY A 77 -1.00 -0.35 -0.55
C GLY A 77 -2.22 0.45 -0.96
N ILE A 78 -2.10 1.77 -0.91
CA ILE A 78 -3.10 2.71 -1.41
C ILE A 78 -2.47 3.47 -2.57
N VAL A 79 -3.16 3.54 -3.70
CA VAL A 79 -2.67 4.21 -4.90
C VAL A 79 -3.76 5.08 -5.53
N ASP A 80 -3.31 6.10 -6.25
CA ASP A 80 -4.09 6.75 -7.28
C ASP A 80 -3.75 6.09 -8.64
N LEU A 81 -4.77 5.86 -9.47
CA LEU A 81 -4.60 5.32 -10.81
C LEU A 81 -4.88 6.39 -11.86
N TYR A 82 -3.98 6.45 -12.85
CA TYR A 82 -4.09 7.32 -14.01
C TYR A 82 -4.06 6.49 -15.29
N THR A 83 -4.79 6.93 -16.31
CA THR A 83 -4.66 6.41 -17.67
C THR A 83 -3.84 7.34 -18.52
N GLY A 84 -3.10 6.78 -19.48
CA GLY A 84 -2.25 7.57 -20.37
C GLY A 84 -0.85 7.81 -19.81
N ASP A 85 -0.04 8.50 -20.61
CA ASP A 85 1.35 8.80 -20.26
C ASP A 85 1.40 10.11 -19.45
N PRO A 86 1.80 10.08 -18.17
CA PRO A 86 1.92 11.28 -17.35
C PRO A 86 2.94 12.28 -17.90
N VAL A 87 3.93 11.82 -18.66
CA VAL A 87 4.98 12.67 -19.26
C VAL A 87 4.42 13.48 -20.44
N LYS A 88 3.41 12.96 -21.15
CA LYS A 88 2.85 13.58 -22.37
C LYS A 88 1.60 14.43 -22.13
N GLN A 89 1.37 14.90 -20.89
CA GLN A 89 0.25 15.77 -20.51
C GLN A 89 -1.16 15.23 -20.84
N ARG A 90 -1.30 13.91 -21.02
CA ARG A 90 -2.59 13.24 -21.28
C ARG A 90 -2.92 12.20 -20.22
N ALA A 91 -2.44 12.40 -19.00
CA ALA A 91 -2.82 11.57 -17.88
C ALA A 91 -4.17 12.01 -17.31
N GLU A 92 -5.15 11.11 -17.33
CA GLU A 92 -6.45 11.33 -16.69
C GLU A 92 -6.55 10.43 -15.46
N LYS A 93 -6.87 11.02 -14.30
CA LYS A 93 -7.06 10.26 -13.06
C LYS A 93 -8.35 9.43 -13.17
N VAL A 94 -8.23 8.14 -12.97
CA VAL A 94 -9.34 7.17 -13.09
C VAL A 94 -9.80 6.69 -11.73
N ALA A 95 -8.87 6.56 -10.79
CA ALA A 95 -9.20 6.23 -9.42
C ALA A 95 -8.29 6.99 -8.44
N GLU A 96 -8.85 7.38 -7.30
CA GLU A 96 -8.16 8.03 -6.20
C GLU A 96 -8.27 7.16 -4.95
N SER A 97 -7.15 6.97 -4.27
CA SER A 97 -7.06 6.27 -2.98
C SER A 97 -7.72 4.89 -3.01
N VAL A 98 -7.43 4.11 -4.06
CA VAL A 98 -7.86 2.71 -4.18
C VAL A 98 -6.85 1.80 -3.52
N LYS A 99 -7.33 0.73 -2.88
CA LYS A 99 -6.45 -0.30 -2.33
C LYS A 99 -5.93 -1.15 -3.48
N ILE A 100 -4.61 -1.29 -3.57
CA ILE A 100 -3.93 -2.19 -4.49
C ILE A 100 -3.37 -3.38 -3.72
N ILE A 101 -3.40 -4.54 -4.35
CA ILE A 101 -2.85 -5.78 -3.83
C ILE A 101 -1.94 -6.39 -4.89
N ARG A 102 -0.78 -6.84 -4.46
CA ARG A 102 0.18 -7.59 -5.26
C ARG A 102 -0.16 -9.08 -5.20
N SER A 103 -0.17 -9.75 -6.33
CA SER A 103 -0.49 -11.19 -6.37
C SER A 103 0.59 -11.99 -5.61
N PRO A 104 0.21 -12.83 -4.62
CA PRO A 104 1.17 -13.64 -3.87
C PRO A 104 1.86 -14.70 -4.73
N ARG A 105 1.17 -15.19 -5.77
CA ARG A 105 1.70 -16.25 -6.66
C ARG A 105 2.58 -15.69 -7.77
N ASN A 106 2.31 -14.46 -8.21
CA ASN A 106 3.13 -13.80 -9.21
C ASN A 106 3.23 -12.30 -8.89
N PRO A 107 4.35 -11.85 -8.30
CA PRO A 107 4.54 -10.46 -7.89
C PRO A 107 4.47 -9.45 -9.03
N SER A 108 4.53 -9.86 -10.29
CA SER A 108 4.39 -8.94 -11.44
C SER A 108 2.95 -8.48 -11.66
N TYR A 109 1.98 -9.15 -11.05
CA TYR A 109 0.56 -8.86 -11.22
C TYR A 109 -0.02 -8.10 -10.03
N PHE A 110 -0.87 -7.15 -10.35
CA PHE A 110 -1.56 -6.31 -9.39
C PHE A 110 -3.06 -6.38 -9.60
N ALA A 111 -3.80 -6.20 -8.52
CA ALA A 111 -5.25 -6.03 -8.54
C ALA A 111 -5.65 -4.86 -7.65
N VAL A 112 -6.69 -4.15 -8.02
CA VAL A 112 -7.27 -3.09 -7.19
C VAL A 112 -8.64 -3.49 -6.67
N LEU A 113 -8.90 -3.12 -5.42
CA LEU A 113 -10.17 -3.34 -4.76
C LEU A 113 -11.09 -2.16 -5.05
N VAL A 114 -12.23 -2.44 -5.67
CA VAL A 114 -13.21 -1.43 -6.06
C VAL A 114 -14.65 -1.91 -5.80
N PRO A 115 -15.62 -1.00 -5.63
CA PRO A 115 -17.02 -1.37 -5.58
C PRO A 115 -17.43 -2.09 -6.87
N ASP A 116 -18.23 -3.15 -6.76
CA ASP A 116 -18.66 -3.98 -7.88
C ASP A 116 -19.33 -3.17 -9.01
N GLU A 117 -20.20 -2.22 -8.63
CA GLU A 117 -20.85 -1.28 -9.55
C GLU A 117 -19.88 -0.41 -10.38
N LYS A 118 -18.62 -0.26 -9.95
CA LYS A 118 -17.57 0.51 -10.66
C LYS A 118 -16.56 -0.39 -11.37
N ALA A 119 -16.61 -1.70 -11.19
CA ALA A 119 -15.63 -2.64 -11.75
C ALA A 119 -15.61 -2.61 -13.28
N SER A 120 -16.80 -2.60 -13.90
CA SER A 120 -16.97 -2.53 -15.35
C SER A 120 -16.23 -1.33 -15.97
N PHE A 121 -16.14 -0.22 -15.26
CA PHE A 121 -15.46 0.97 -15.75
C PHE A 121 -13.93 0.79 -15.84
N LEU A 122 -13.32 0.10 -14.88
CA LEU A 122 -11.89 -0.24 -14.94
C LEU A 122 -11.61 -1.31 -16.01
N ILE A 123 -12.48 -2.31 -16.13
CA ILE A 123 -12.33 -3.40 -17.10
C ILE A 123 -12.41 -2.88 -18.55
N GLN A 124 -13.32 -1.94 -18.84
CA GLN A 124 -13.42 -1.31 -20.16
C GLN A 124 -12.15 -0.57 -20.59
N HIS A 125 -11.31 -0.20 -19.64
CA HIS A 125 -10.06 0.51 -19.87
C HIS A 125 -8.87 -0.42 -19.59
N PHE A 126 -8.80 -1.56 -20.29
CA PHE A 126 -7.72 -2.57 -20.23
C PHE A 126 -6.34 -2.05 -20.70
N LYS A 127 -6.09 -0.73 -20.64
CA LYS A 127 -4.77 -0.16 -20.95
C LYS A 127 -3.90 -0.18 -19.71
N ALA A 128 -2.58 -0.21 -19.91
CA ALA A 128 -1.62 -0.03 -18.82
C ALA A 128 -1.91 1.28 -18.07
N PHE A 129 -2.19 1.16 -16.78
CA PHE A 129 -2.37 2.27 -15.86
C PHE A 129 -1.03 2.76 -15.35
N HIS A 130 -1.01 3.97 -14.81
CA HIS A 130 0.10 4.48 -14.02
C HIS A 130 -0.37 4.63 -12.57
N ALA A 131 0.33 4.02 -11.63
CA ALA A 131 -0.04 4.05 -10.22
C ALA A 131 0.86 5.00 -9.42
N VAL A 132 0.28 5.83 -8.56
CA VAL A 132 1.00 6.72 -7.65
C VAL A 132 0.68 6.35 -6.22
N ILE A 133 1.69 5.90 -5.46
CA ILE A 133 1.53 5.49 -4.06
C ILE A 133 1.09 6.69 -3.21
N GLN A 134 0.05 6.47 -2.41
CA GLN A 134 -0.45 7.43 -1.44
C GLN A 134 0.01 7.04 -0.04
N ASN A 135 0.18 8.03 0.84
CA ASN A 135 0.43 7.77 2.25
C ASN A 135 -0.82 7.10 2.88
N PRO A 136 -0.70 5.90 3.47
CA PRO A 136 -1.84 5.20 4.07
C PRO A 136 -2.45 5.93 5.27
N ASP A 137 -1.70 6.80 5.95
CA ASP A 137 -2.18 7.57 7.10
C ASP A 137 -3.08 8.74 6.68
N GLN A 138 -3.03 9.13 5.40
CA GLN A 138 -3.96 10.11 4.84
C GLN A 138 -5.24 9.40 4.39
N GLN A 139 -6.19 9.26 5.32
CA GLN A 139 -7.49 8.64 5.06
C GLN A 139 -8.36 9.50 4.14
N LYS A 140 -8.11 9.40 2.83
CA LYS A 140 -9.01 9.93 1.80
C LYS A 140 -10.04 8.86 1.43
N LYS A 141 -11.28 9.27 1.19
CA LYS A 141 -12.32 8.38 0.66
C LYS A 141 -11.93 7.95 -0.75
N THR A 142 -12.05 6.66 -1.05
CA THR A 142 -11.86 6.14 -2.41
C THR A 142 -12.84 6.79 -3.38
N LYS A 143 -12.33 7.31 -4.50
CA LYS A 143 -13.16 7.90 -5.56
C LYS A 143 -12.79 7.30 -6.91
N ILE A 144 -13.79 7.03 -7.72
CA ILE A 144 -13.60 6.54 -9.09
C ILE A 144 -14.24 7.57 -10.02
N TYR A 145 -13.45 8.05 -10.97
CA TYR A 145 -13.85 9.11 -11.88
C TYR A 145 -14.21 8.51 -13.23
N PRO A 146 -15.45 8.70 -13.73
CA PRO A 146 -15.74 8.36 -15.11
C PRO A 146 -14.90 9.25 -16.03
N LEU A 147 -14.13 8.65 -16.95
CA LEU A 147 -13.38 9.38 -17.95
C LEU A 147 -14.36 10.22 -18.77
N THR A 148 -14.08 11.50 -18.91
CA THR A 148 -14.99 12.41 -19.61
C THR A 148 -15.08 12.01 -21.08
N LYS A 149 -16.25 11.48 -21.49
CA LYS A 149 -16.53 11.09 -22.88
C LYS A 149 -16.33 12.33 -23.76
N LYS A 150 -15.25 12.37 -24.55
CA LYS A 150 -14.99 13.44 -25.54
C LYS A 150 -16.28 13.65 -26.35
N ARG A 151 -16.98 14.77 -26.15
CA ARG A 151 -18.10 15.16 -27.01
C ARG A 151 -17.57 15.22 -28.43
N LYS A 152 -18.12 14.41 -29.34
CA LYS A 152 -17.90 14.57 -30.78
C LYS A 152 -18.29 16.01 -31.13
N ARG A 153 -17.35 16.82 -31.63
CA ARG A 153 -17.69 18.11 -32.22
C ARG A 153 -18.48 17.80 -33.48
N THR A 154 -19.79 18.03 -33.46
CA THR A 154 -20.58 18.15 -34.68
C THR A 154 -20.10 19.43 -35.36
N ILE A 155 -19.31 19.30 -36.42
CA ILE A 155 -19.05 20.42 -37.32
C ILE A 155 -20.34 20.61 -38.09
N ILE A 156 -21.14 21.60 -37.71
CA ILE A 156 -22.25 22.07 -38.54
C ILE A 156 -21.56 22.81 -39.69
N ILE A 157 -21.47 22.17 -40.86
CA ILE A 157 -21.10 22.86 -42.08
C ILE A 157 -22.35 23.64 -42.48
N GLU A 158 -22.39 24.90 -42.05
CA GLU A 158 -23.37 25.85 -42.55
C GLU A 158 -22.96 26.15 -44.00
N LEU A 159 -23.65 25.53 -44.96
CA LEU A 159 -23.54 25.91 -46.37
C LEU A 159 -24.14 27.31 -46.47
N ASP A 160 -23.27 28.31 -46.59
CA ASP A 160 -23.62 29.68 -46.93
C ASP A 160 -24.38 29.66 -48.25
N ASN A 161 -25.70 29.73 -48.13
CA ASN A 161 -26.63 29.87 -49.23
C ASN A 161 -27.07 31.33 -49.28
N SER A 162 -26.14 32.19 -49.72
CA SER A 162 -26.41 33.56 -50.15
C SER A 162 -25.25 34.02 -51.03
N SER A 163 -25.40 34.64 -52.20
CA SER A 163 -26.58 35.08 -52.94
C SER A 163 -26.09 35.68 -54.27
N HIS A 164 -26.99 35.70 -55.28
CA HIS A 164 -27.06 36.67 -56.38
C HIS A 164 -25.81 36.90 -57.24
N PHE A 165 -25.83 36.40 -58.48
CA PHE A 165 -26.30 37.15 -59.66
C PHE A 165 -26.75 36.18 -60.75
#